data_AF-A0A7Y4XU52-F1
#
_entry.id   AF-A0A7Y4XU52-F1
#
_cell.length_a   1.000
_cell.length_b   1.000
_cell.length_c   1.000
_cell.angle_alpha   90.00
_cell.angle_beta   90.00
_cell.angle_gamma   90.00
#
_symmetry.space_group_name_H-M   'P 1'
#
loop_
_entity.id
_entity.type
_entity.pdbx_description
1 polymer ?
#
loop_
_entity_poly.entity_id
_entity_poly.type
_entity_poly.pdbx_seq_one_letter_code
_entity_poly.pdbx_strand_id
1 'polypeptide(L)' 'MNIRLFALLILFMQGITGCAAVAPWERGTLAKPHMAMDPHPLQTVMRAHNYSSREAAVGGHSSGGGGCGCY' A
#
# COMPACT_ATOMS: atom_id res chain seq x y z
N MET A 1 10.38 30.05 -30.75
CA MET A 1 10.46 28.60 -30.49
C MET A 1 10.48 28.25 -28.99
N ASN A 2 10.24 29.23 -28.10
CA ASN A 2 10.62 29.11 -26.69
C ASN A 2 9.38 28.88 -25.79
N ILE A 3 8.20 29.32 -26.24
CA ILE A 3 6.94 29.24 -25.48
C ILE A 3 6.45 27.79 -25.32
N ARG A 4 6.65 26.94 -26.34
CA ARG A 4 6.30 25.52 -26.29
C ARG A 4 7.21 24.73 -25.35
N LEU A 5 8.49 25.11 -25.31
CA LEU A 5 9.48 24.53 -24.39
C LEU A 5 9.15 24.89 -22.94
N PHE A 6 8.78 26.14 -22.68
CA PHE A 6 8.36 26.61 -21.36
C PHE A 6 7.07 25.90 -20.88
N ALA A 7 6.10 25.70 -21.76
CA ALA A 7 4.87 24.99 -21.45
C ALA A 7 5.11 23.51 -21.07
N LEU A 8 6.02 22.83 -21.77
CA LEU A 8 6.41 21.44 -21.45
C LEU A 8 7.14 21.36 -20.11
N LEU A 9 7.99 22.33 -19.79
CA LEU A 9 8.72 22.41 -18.52
C LEU A 9 7.78 22.59 -17.33
N ILE A 10 6.76 23.44 -17.48
CA ILE A 10 5.73 23.65 -16.46
C ILE A 10 4.89 22.39 -16.25
N LEU A 11 4.52 21.70 -17.33
CA LEU A 11 3.76 20.44 -17.25
C LEU A 11 4.57 19.35 -16.51
N PHE A 12 5.87 19.27 -16.76
CA PHE A 12 6.74 18.29 -16.11
C PHE A 12 6.89 18.54 -14.61
N MET A 13 6.97 19.81 -14.18
CA MET A 13 7.10 20.18 -12.77
C MET A 13 5.87 19.81 -11.93
N GLN A 14 4.66 19.78 -12.51
CA GLN A 14 3.45 19.38 -11.79
C GLN A 14 3.39 17.88 -11.46
N GLY A 15 4.12 17.03 -12.21
CA GLY A 15 4.14 15.59 -11.95
C GLY A 15 4.93 15.17 -10.70
N ILE A 16 5.81 16.05 -10.21
CA ILE A 16 6.75 15.73 -9.14
C ILE A 16 6.17 16.03 -7.74
N THR A 17 5.12 16.86 -7.66
CA THR A 17 4.53 17.29 -6.38
C THR A 17 3.69 16.23 -5.68
N GLY A 18 3.46 15.06 -6.30
CA GLY A 18 2.70 13.96 -5.71
C GLY A 18 3.49 13.09 -4.73
N CYS A 19 4.82 13.13 -4.78
CA CYS A 19 5.68 12.36 -3.86
C CYS A 19 5.91 13.12 -2.55
N ALA A 20 4.90 13.12 -1.68
CA ALA A 20 5.06 13.58 -0.31
C ALA A 20 5.66 12.46 0.56
N ALA A 21 6.77 12.75 1.25
CA ALA A 21 7.29 11.86 2.27
C ALA A 21 6.37 11.93 3.50
N VAL A 22 5.54 10.91 3.68
CA VAL A 22 4.61 10.78 4.81
C VAL A 22 5.27 9.97 5.92
N ALA A 23 5.19 10.43 7.16
CA ALA A 23 5.78 9.69 8.26
C ALA A 23 5.03 8.34 8.47
N PRO A 24 5.71 7.26 8.89
CA PRO A 24 5.11 5.93 8.97
C PRO A 24 3.81 5.87 9.78
N TRP A 25 3.68 6.65 10.85
CA TRP A 25 2.52 6.70 11.73
C TRP A 25 1.34 7.52 11.18
N GLU A 26 1.58 8.46 10.27
CA GLU A 26 0.52 9.26 9.62
C GLU A 26 -0.27 8.44 8.59
N ARG A 27 0.33 7.35 8.09
CA ARG A 27 -0.33 6.45 7.16
C ARG A 27 -1.58 5.79 7.77
N GLY A 28 -1.63 5.62 9.09
CA GLY A 28 -2.83 5.08 9.77
C GLY A 28 -4.05 5.98 9.68
N THR A 29 -3.86 7.31 9.65
CA THR A 29 -4.96 8.29 9.55
C THR A 29 -5.26 8.68 8.11
N LEU A 30 -4.26 8.66 7.22
CA LEU A 30 -4.40 8.98 5.80
C LEU A 30 -4.96 7.82 4.97
N ALA A 31 -4.78 6.57 5.40
CA ALA A 31 -5.28 5.40 4.70
C ALA A 31 -6.81 5.30 4.82
N LYS A 32 -7.50 5.29 3.67
CA LYS A 32 -8.94 5.09 3.61
C LYS A 32 -9.25 3.59 3.65
N PRO A 33 -10.43 3.16 4.14
CA PRO A 33 -10.78 1.75 4.22
C PRO A 33 -10.68 0.97 2.89
N HIS A 34 -10.97 1.61 1.76
CA HIS A 34 -10.87 1.00 0.43
C HIS A 34 -9.43 0.89 -0.12
N MET A 35 -8.45 1.50 0.57
CA MET A 35 -7.02 1.36 0.26
C MET A 35 -6.40 0.16 0.97
N ALA A 36 -7.18 -0.58 1.77
CA ALA A 36 -6.72 -1.79 2.43
C ALA A 36 -6.31 -2.83 1.37
N MET A 37 -5.12 -3.41 1.55
CA MET A 37 -4.62 -4.50 0.71
C MET A 37 -5.53 -5.73 0.79
N ASP A 38 -6.15 -5.94 1.95
CA ASP A 38 -7.13 -6.98 2.19
C ASP A 38 -8.42 -6.35 2.74
N PRO A 39 -9.53 -6.40 2.00
CA PRO A 39 -10.81 -5.88 2.47
C PRO A 39 -11.45 -6.74 3.58
N HIS A 40 -11.02 -8.00 3.76
CA HIS A 40 -11.61 -8.95 4.70
C HIS A 40 -10.53 -9.67 5.55
N PRO A 41 -9.76 -8.92 6.37
CA PRO A 41 -8.61 -9.46 7.08
C PRO A 41 -8.93 -10.65 7.99
N LEU A 42 -10.09 -10.63 8.66
CA LEU A 42 -10.53 -11.73 9.52
C LEU A 42 -10.74 -13.04 8.74
N GLN A 43 -11.32 -12.96 7.55
CA GLN A 43 -11.54 -14.15 6.72
C GLN A 43 -10.22 -14.70 6.19
N THR A 44 -9.31 -13.81 5.79
CA THR A 44 -7.98 -14.19 5.30
C THR A 44 -7.17 -14.87 6.39
N VAL A 45 -7.14 -14.32 7.61
CA VAL A 45 -6.47 -14.93 8.76
C VAL A 45 -7.07 -16.29 9.10
N MET A 46 -8.41 -16.40 9.15
CA MET A 46 -9.08 -17.66 9.44
C MET A 46 -8.76 -18.73 8.38
N ARG A 47 -8.79 -18.35 7.10
CA ARG A 47 -8.46 -19.25 6.00
C ARG A 47 -6.99 -19.68 6.05
N ALA A 48 -6.08 -18.75 6.32
CA ALA A 48 -4.66 -19.03 6.49
C ALA A 48 -4.41 -20.01 7.65
N HIS A 49 -5.10 -19.83 8.78
CA HIS A 49 -5.01 -20.74 9.93
C HIS A 49 -5.49 -22.16 9.59
N ASN A 50 -6.58 -22.27 8.83
CA ASN A 50 -7.07 -23.55 8.35
C ASN A 50 -6.07 -24.24 7.41
N TYR A 51 -5.49 -23.50 6.45
CA TYR A 51 -4.48 -24.05 5.54
C TYR A 51 -3.20 -24.45 6.27
N SER A 52 -2.67 -23.60 7.17
CA SER A 52 -1.46 -23.90 7.93
C SER A 52 -1.61 -25.18 8.76
N SER A 53 -2.80 -25.41 9.29
CA SER A 53 -3.12 -26.61 10.07
C SER A 53 -3.18 -27.88 9.20
N ARG A 54 -3.60 -27.75 7.93
CA ARG A 54 -3.75 -28.87 7.00
C ARG A 54 -2.46 -29.24 6.27
N GLU A 55 -1.58 -28.27 6.03
CA GLU A 55 -0.37 -28.43 5.21
C GLU A 55 0.92 -28.51 6.05
N ALA A 56 0.80 -28.90 7.32
CA ALA A 56 1.93 -29.04 8.25
C ALA A 56 2.83 -27.79 8.31
N ALA A 57 2.22 -26.60 8.34
CA ALA A 57 2.90 -25.30 8.42
C ALA A 57 3.97 -25.02 7.35
N VAL A 58 4.07 -25.80 6.27
CA VAL A 58 5.05 -25.59 5.20
C VAL A 58 4.63 -24.38 4.38
N GLY A 59 5.24 -23.23 4.65
CA GLY A 59 4.97 -21.97 3.95
C GLY A 59 3.87 -21.15 4.62
N GLY A 60 4.12 -20.68 5.84
CA GLY A 60 3.31 -19.64 6.45
C GLY A 60 3.16 -18.46 5.49
N HIS A 61 1.92 -18.01 5.27
CA HIS A 61 1.62 -16.83 4.47
C HIS A 61 2.18 -15.59 5.17
N SER A 62 3.49 -15.35 5.07
CA SER A 62 4.15 -14.16 5.60
C SER A 62 4.69 -13.31 4.46
N SER A 63 3.79 -12.54 3.86
CA SER A 63 4.04 -11.13 3.62
C SER A 63 2.76 -10.39 3.98
N GLY A 64 2.54 -10.26 5.29
CA GLY A 64 1.52 -9.34 5.81
C GLY A 64 1.65 -8.03 5.06
N GLY A 65 0.56 -7.66 4.37
CA GLY A 65 0.55 -6.59 3.39
C GLY A 65 1.14 -5.31 3.97
N GLY A 66 1.86 -4.58 3.12
CA GLY A 66 2.55 -3.33 3.45
C GLY A 66 1.62 -2.16 3.81
N GLY A 67 0.80 -2.33 4.85
CA GLY A 67 -0.04 -1.31 5.45
C GLY A 67 0.23 -1.23 6.94
N CYS A 68 0.94 -0.17 7.35
CA CYS A 68 1.12 0.35 8.72
C CYS A 68 1.59 -0.60 9.84
N GLY A 69 1.72 -1.92 9.63
CA GLY A 69 2.38 -2.84 10.56
C GLY A 69 1.75 -2.96 11.95
N CYS A 70 0.53 -2.47 12.17
CA CYS A 70 -0.21 -2.69 13.42
C CYS A 70 -0.87 -4.08 13.36
N TYR A 71 -0.08 -5.13 13.59
CA TYR A 71 -0.55 -6.40 14.13
C TYR A 71 -0.10 -6.51 15.58
#